data_AF-A0A1Y1LAZ8-F1
#
_entry.id   AF-A0A1Y1LAZ8-F1
#
_cell.length_a   1.000
_cell.length_b   1.000
_cell.length_c   1.000
_cell.angle_alpha   90.00
_cell.angle_beta   90.00
_cell.angle_gamma   90.00
#
_symmetry.space_group_name_H-M   'P 1'
#
loop_
_entity.id
_entity.type
_entity.pdbx_description
1 polymer ?
#
loop_
_entity_poly.entity_id
_entity_poly.type
_entity_poly.pdbx_seq_one_letter_code
_entity_poly.pdbx_strand_id
1 'polypeptide(L)'
;MFHDTGRRVLYTSDLLTHKTKDIKCDKCDYKTNNKNQLSVHLLKHVTSKDFKCSLCDYATYSKRNLEQHFLNHKPSKDFKCTQCDYGTNKKSQFNKHLLTHKTSKDLKCPHCSFETNYKRSLKR
;
A
#
# COMPACT_ATOMS: atom_id res chain seq x y z
N MET A 1 -26.10 45.34 -12.39
CA MET A 1 -25.02 45.37 -11.38
C MET A 1 -24.37 44.00 -11.39
N PHE A 2 -23.14 43.92 -11.88
CA PHE A 2 -22.51 42.69 -12.34
C PHE A 2 -21.82 41.92 -11.20
N HIS A 3 -22.19 40.64 -11.11
CA HIS A 3 -21.54 39.45 -10.54
C HIS A 3 -20.21 39.61 -9.77
N ASP A 4 -20.28 39.33 -8.46
CA ASP A 4 -19.14 38.94 -7.62
C ASP A 4 -18.88 37.42 -7.80
N THR A 5 -17.68 37.05 -8.24
CA THR A 5 -17.21 35.65 -8.31
C THR A 5 -15.98 35.48 -7.43
N GLY A 6 -16.23 35.14 -6.17
CA GLY A 6 -15.20 34.76 -5.20
C GLY A 6 -14.60 33.38 -5.44
N ARG A 7 -13.31 33.37 -5.80
CA ARG A 7 -12.27 32.43 -5.33
C ARG A 7 -12.43 30.93 -5.66
N ARG A 8 -11.72 30.48 -6.70
CA ARG A 8 -11.12 29.13 -6.70
C ARG A 8 -9.71 29.19 -7.27
N VAL A 9 -8.75 28.91 -6.39
CA VAL A 9 -7.31 28.95 -6.59
C VAL A 9 -6.93 28.08 -7.80
N LEU A 10 -6.12 28.65 -8.70
CA LEU A 10 -5.60 27.99 -9.89
C LEU A 10 -4.82 26.74 -9.49
N TYR A 11 -5.23 25.60 -10.04
CA TYR A 11 -4.59 24.30 -9.86
C TYR A 11 -3.33 24.25 -10.75
N THR A 12 -2.30 25.00 -10.41
CA THR A 12 -0.96 24.81 -11.00
C THR A 12 -0.29 23.66 -10.28
N SER A 13 -0.77 22.44 -10.51
CA SER A 13 0.05 21.25 -10.31
C SER A 13 0.80 21.00 -11.62
N ASP A 14 1.79 21.84 -11.88
CA ASP A 14 2.92 21.47 -12.73
C ASP A 14 3.66 20.35 -12.00
N LEU A 15 3.09 19.14 -12.06
CA LEU A 15 3.78 17.92 -11.77
C LEU A 15 4.81 17.78 -12.88
N LEU A 16 6.03 18.27 -12.62
CA LEU A 16 7.21 17.80 -13.31
C LEU A 16 7.14 16.27 -13.32
N THR A 17 6.78 15.73 -14.48
CA THR A 17 6.98 14.33 -14.78
C THR A 17 8.49 14.16 -14.89
N HIS A 18 9.14 13.89 -13.76
CA HIS A 18 10.46 13.26 -13.80
C HIS A 18 10.25 11.94 -14.54
N LYS A 19 10.50 11.95 -15.85
CA LYS A 19 10.57 10.79 -16.73
C LYS A 19 11.77 9.96 -16.26
N THR A 20 11.61 9.31 -15.12
CA THR A 20 12.58 8.42 -14.52
C THR A 20 12.62 7.20 -15.43
N LYS A 21 13.78 6.97 -16.06
CA LYS A 21 13.97 5.81 -16.93
C LYS A 21 13.74 4.55 -16.11
N ASP A 22 12.79 3.72 -16.55
CA ASP A 22 12.53 2.45 -15.90
C ASP A 22 13.78 1.57 -15.92
N ILE A 23 14.07 0.97 -14.77
CA ILE A 23 15.12 -0.02 -14.59
C ILE A 23 14.47 -1.39 -14.76
N LYS A 24 14.99 -2.18 -15.71
CA LYS A 24 14.47 -3.51 -16.03
C LYS A 24 15.19 -4.57 -15.21
N CYS A 25 14.49 -5.67 -14.93
CA CYS A 25 15.12 -6.89 -14.47
C CYS A 25 15.73 -7.64 -15.66
N ASP A 26 16.94 -8.15 -15.49
CA ASP A 26 17.62 -8.90 -16.56
C ASP A 26 17.13 -10.37 -16.68
N LYS A 27 16.29 -10.82 -15.74
CA LYS A 27 15.81 -12.21 -15.65
C LYS A 27 14.32 -12.36 -16.01
N CYS A 28 13.57 -11.27 -16.14
CA CYS A 28 12.14 -11.28 -16.48
C CYS A 28 11.66 -9.89 -16.92
N ASP A 29 10.42 -9.78 -17.37
CA ASP A 29 9.84 -8.51 -17.86
C ASP A 29 9.54 -7.45 -16.79
N TYR A 30 9.91 -7.68 -15.54
CA TYR A 30 9.68 -6.72 -14.44
C TYR A 30 10.45 -5.42 -14.66
N LYS A 31 9.79 -4.28 -14.44
CA LYS A 31 10.36 -2.94 -14.56
C LYS A 31 9.94 -2.08 -13.38
N THR A 32 10.84 -1.22 -12.92
CA THR A 32 10.54 -0.23 -11.88
C THR A 32 11.47 0.97 -12.02
N ASN A 33 10.99 2.16 -11.67
CA ASN A 33 11.83 3.35 -11.56
C ASN A 33 12.53 3.47 -10.20
N ASN A 34 12.34 2.49 -9.30
CA ASN A 34 12.88 2.50 -7.95
C ASN A 34 13.93 1.40 -7.77
N LYS A 35 15.20 1.80 -7.59
CA LYS A 35 16.33 0.87 -7.37
C LYS A 35 16.08 -0.10 -6.21
N ASN A 36 15.55 0.37 -5.07
CA ASN A 36 15.25 -0.51 -3.93
C ASN A 36 14.17 -1.54 -4.28
N GLN A 37 13.17 -1.18 -5.09
CA GLN A 37 12.17 -2.15 -5.56
C GLN A 37 12.78 -3.19 -6.49
N LEU A 38 13.70 -2.78 -7.37
CA LEU A 38 14.43 -3.73 -8.22
C LEU A 38 15.30 -4.67 -7.38
N SER A 39 16.06 -4.15 -6.41
CA SER A 39 16.87 -4.98 -5.51
C SER A 39 16.01 -6.00 -4.77
N VAL A 40 14.86 -5.58 -4.22
CA VAL A 40 13.92 -6.50 -3.55
C VAL A 40 13.29 -7.49 -4.53
N HIS A 41 13.03 -7.08 -5.78
CA HIS A 41 12.53 -7.98 -6.82
C HIS A 41 13.57 -9.05 -7.18
N LEU A 42 14.84 -8.68 -7.34
CA LEU A 42 15.92 -9.59 -7.71
C LEU A 42 16.09 -10.74 -6.70
N LEU A 43 15.75 -10.49 -5.44
CA LEU A 43 15.72 -11.51 -4.39
C LEU A 43 14.75 -12.67 -4.69
N LYS A 44 13.70 -12.47 -5.52
CA LYS A 44 12.81 -13.54 -5.95
C LYS A 44 13.45 -14.51 -6.95
N HIS A 45 14.50 -14.08 -7.64
CA HIS A 45 15.27 -14.90 -8.57
C HIS A 45 16.42 -15.65 -7.88
N VAL A 46 16.60 -15.46 -6.58
CA VAL A 46 17.48 -16.27 -5.74
C VAL A 46 16.68 -17.49 -5.30
N THR A 47 17.26 -18.69 -5.38
CA THR A 47 16.56 -19.94 -5.04
C THR A 47 16.54 -20.20 -3.53
N SER A 48 17.48 -19.61 -2.76
CA SER A 48 17.55 -19.73 -1.30
C SER A 48 16.81 -18.60 -0.59
N LYS A 49 15.85 -18.97 0.27
CA LYS A 49 15.21 -18.03 1.21
C LYS A 49 16.11 -17.87 2.43
N ASP A 50 16.96 -16.86 2.40
CA ASP A 50 18.01 -16.66 3.41
C ASP A 50 17.45 -16.16 4.76
N PHE A 51 16.27 -15.54 4.77
CA PHE A 51 15.65 -15.02 5.99
C PHE A 51 14.55 -15.96 6.49
N LYS A 52 14.89 -16.80 7.46
CA LYS A 52 13.98 -17.78 8.08
C LYS A 52 13.43 -17.27 9.41
N CYS A 53 12.18 -17.58 9.69
CA CYS A 53 11.59 -17.38 11.00
C CYS A 53 12.12 -18.45 11.97
N SER A 54 12.41 -18.04 13.21
CA SER A 54 12.82 -18.96 14.28
C SER A 54 11.65 -19.62 15.00
N LEU A 55 10.41 -19.19 14.74
CA LEU A 55 9.21 -19.63 15.45
C LEU A 55 8.29 -20.53 14.60
N CYS A 56 8.52 -20.61 13.28
CA CYS A 56 7.78 -21.46 12.36
C CYS A 56 8.54 -21.63 11.03
N ASP A 57 8.00 -22.43 10.11
CA ASP A 57 8.65 -22.74 8.82
C ASP A 57 8.62 -21.59 7.79
N TYR A 58 8.20 -20.39 8.17
CA TYR A 58 8.17 -19.25 7.26
C TYR A 58 9.58 -18.81 6.88
N ALA A 59 9.83 -18.66 5.58
CA ALA A 59 11.07 -18.10 5.06
C ALA A 59 10.79 -17.12 3.92
N THR A 60 11.65 -16.12 3.77
CA THR A 60 11.54 -15.07 2.77
C THR A 60 12.91 -14.62 2.29
N TYR A 61 12.93 -13.93 1.15
CA TYR A 61 14.17 -13.38 0.60
C TYR A 61 14.47 -11.96 1.09
N SER A 62 13.59 -11.36 1.89
CA SER A 62 13.72 -9.98 2.35
C SER A 62 13.64 -9.87 3.88
N LYS A 63 14.69 -9.32 4.50
CA LYS A 63 14.72 -9.03 5.94
C LYS A 63 13.49 -8.26 6.42
N ARG A 64 13.11 -7.20 5.70
CA ARG A 64 11.91 -6.39 6.01
C ARG A 64 10.63 -7.23 6.07
N ASN A 65 10.49 -8.20 5.15
CA ASN A 65 9.32 -9.07 5.14
C ASN A 65 9.35 -10.04 6.34
N LEU A 66 10.53 -10.49 6.77
CA LEU A 66 10.68 -11.31 7.97
C LEU A 66 10.34 -10.52 9.24
N GLU A 67 10.81 -9.29 9.37
CA GLU A 67 10.45 -8.37 10.47
C GLU A 67 8.94 -8.15 10.54
N GLN A 68 8.30 -7.89 9.39
CA GLN A 68 6.84 -7.76 9.34
C GLN A 68 6.13 -9.09 9.65
N HIS A 69 6.71 -10.23 9.30
CA HIS A 69 6.16 -11.54 9.63
C HIS A 69 6.18 -11.79 11.14
N PHE A 70 7.24 -11.40 11.85
CA PHE A 70 7.31 -11.55 13.32
C PHE A 70 6.17 -10.86 14.07
N LEU A 71 5.54 -9.83 13.49
CA LEU A 71 4.34 -9.20 14.04
C LEU A 71 3.14 -10.17 14.15
N ASN A 72 3.14 -11.28 13.42
CA ASN A 72 2.12 -12.33 13.53
C ASN A 72 2.29 -13.17 14.81
N HIS A 73 3.53 -13.34 15.27
CA HIS A 73 3.86 -14.10 16.47
C HIS A 73 3.73 -13.28 17.75
N LYS A 74 3.67 -11.94 17.64
CA LYS A 74 3.47 -11.07 18.78
C LYS A 74 2.08 -11.31 19.40
N PRO A 75 1.99 -11.67 20.70
CA PRO A 75 0.72 -11.98 21.35
C PRO A 75 -0.14 -10.72 21.54
N SER A 76 0.49 -9.58 21.85
CA SER A 76 -0.21 -8.30 21.96
C SER A 76 -0.64 -7.81 20.58
N LYS A 77 -1.73 -7.04 20.54
CA LYS A 77 -2.15 -6.25 19.38
C LYS A 77 -1.90 -4.77 19.66
N ASP A 78 -0.98 -4.17 18.92
CA ASP A 78 -0.56 -2.77 19.12
C ASP A 78 -1.60 -1.77 18.64
N PHE A 79 -2.40 -2.13 17.63
CA PHE A 79 -3.47 -1.31 17.10
C PHE A 79 -4.81 -1.95 17.42
N LYS A 80 -5.55 -1.37 18.38
CA LYS A 80 -6.88 -1.82 18.81
C LYS A 80 -7.93 -0.85 18.34
N CYS A 81 -9.04 -1.37 17.83
CA CYS A 81 -10.19 -0.55 17.47
C CYS A 81 -10.94 -0.13 18.73
N THR A 82 -11.46 1.09 18.75
CA THR A 82 -12.28 1.60 19.86
C THR A 82 -13.77 1.36 19.63
N GLN A 83 -14.16 0.92 18.41
CA GLN A 83 -15.55 0.72 18.01
C GLN A 83 -15.96 -0.77 18.00
N CYS A 84 -14.99 -1.69 18.11
CA CYS A 84 -15.22 -3.13 18.20
C CYS A 84 -13.96 -3.85 18.71
N ASP A 85 -14.03 -5.17 18.89
CA ASP A 85 -12.93 -5.99 19.45
C ASP A 85 -11.77 -6.26 18.47
N TYR A 86 -11.75 -5.62 17.30
CA TYR A 86 -10.70 -5.84 16.31
C TYR A 86 -9.34 -5.30 16.79
N GLY A 87 -8.31 -6.14 16.73
CA GLY A 87 -6.92 -5.75 17.01
C GLY A 87 -5.93 -6.33 16.02
N THR A 88 -4.89 -5.57 15.67
CA THR A 88 -3.80 -6.03 14.78
C THR A 88 -2.45 -5.42 15.16
N ASN A 89 -1.36 -6.06 14.72
CA ASN A 89 0.01 -5.50 14.83
C ASN A 89 0.44 -4.77 13.55
N LYS A 90 -0.42 -4.75 12.52
CA LYS A 90 -0.10 -4.16 11.21
C LYS A 90 -0.89 -2.88 11.01
N LYS A 91 -0.24 -1.72 11.10
CA LYS A 91 -0.84 -0.38 10.89
C LYS A 91 -1.66 -0.29 9.59
N SER A 92 -1.16 -0.86 8.50
CA SER A 92 -1.85 -0.84 7.21
C SER A 92 -3.16 -1.63 7.23
N GLN A 93 -3.24 -2.71 8.01
CA GLN A 93 -4.48 -3.47 8.19
C GLN A 93 -5.43 -2.75 9.14
N PHE A 94 -4.91 -2.11 10.18
CA PHE A 94 -5.71 -1.28 11.08
C PHE A 94 -6.40 -0.14 10.33
N ASN A 95 -5.64 0.62 9.53
CA ASN A 95 -6.21 1.71 8.72
C ASN A 95 -7.27 1.21 7.74
N LYS A 96 -7.07 0.03 7.13
CA LYS A 96 -8.08 -0.59 6.25
C LYS A 96 -9.32 -1.05 7.01
N HIS A 97 -9.14 -1.53 8.24
CA HIS A 97 -10.24 -1.90 9.11
C HIS A 97 -11.06 -0.67 9.51
N LEU A 98 -10.43 0.47 9.82
CA LEU A 98 -11.19 1.69 10.14
C LEU A 98 -12.15 2.13 9.02
N LEU A 99 -11.87 1.77 7.77
CA LEU A 99 -12.75 2.03 6.64
C LEU A 99 -14.04 1.21 6.66
N THR A 100 -14.12 0.11 7.42
CA THR A 100 -15.35 -0.69 7.57
C THR A 100 -16.37 0.00 8.45
N HIS A 101 -15.93 0.82 9.39
CA HIS A 101 -16.80 1.63 10.26
C HIS A 101 -17.30 2.90 9.59
N LYS A 102 -16.67 3.28 8.47
CA LYS A 102 -17.05 4.46 7.73
C LYS A 102 -18.31 4.19 6.89
N THR A 103 -19.40 4.85 7.22
CA THR A 103 -20.69 4.74 6.52
C THR A 103 -20.69 5.46 5.17
N SER A 104 -19.96 6.58 5.04
CA SER A 104 -19.83 7.28 3.75
C SER A 104 -18.80 6.59 2.86
N LYS A 105 -19.10 6.47 1.57
CA LYS A 105 -18.18 5.94 0.56
C LYS A 105 -17.59 7.11 -0.23
N ASP A 106 -16.32 7.42 0.02
CA ASP A 106 -15.71 8.62 -0.57
C ASP A 106 -15.18 8.40 -1.99
N LEU A 107 -15.05 7.15 -2.42
CA LEU A 107 -14.47 6.81 -3.71
C LEU A 107 -15.56 6.31 -4.64
N LYS A 108 -15.84 7.08 -5.70
CA LYS A 108 -16.85 6.76 -6.70
C LYS A 108 -16.18 6.34 -8.01
N CYS A 109 -16.75 5.33 -8.67
CA CYS A 109 -16.38 5.01 -10.03
C CYS A 109 -16.86 6.14 -10.96
N PRO A 110 -16.01 6.68 -11.84
CA PRO A 110 -16.45 7.70 -12.79
C PRO A 110 -17.38 7.16 -13.90
N HIS A 111 -17.47 5.83 -14.05
CA HIS A 111 -18.20 5.17 -15.14
C HIS A 111 -19.43 4.39 -14.69
N CYS A 112 -19.69 4.27 -13.38
CA CYS A 112 -20.89 3.62 -12.85
C CYS A 112 -21.22 4.10 -11.43
N SER A 113 -22.39 3.74 -10.91
CA SER A 113 -22.85 4.08 -9.56
C SER A 113 -22.13 3.34 -8.43
N PHE A 114 -21.01 2.67 -8.71
CA PHE A 114 -20.25 1.94 -7.70
C PHE A 114 -19.48 2.91 -6.79
N GLU A 115 -19.65 2.72 -5.48
CA GLU A 115 -18.97 3.51 -4.46
C GLU A 115 -18.26 2.58 -3.45
N THR A 116 -17.10 3.00 -2.97
CA THR A 116 -16.25 2.24 -2.04
C THR A 116 -15.40 3.15 -1.15
N ASN A 117 -14.90 2.62 -0.04
CA ASN A 117 -13.85 3.25 0.76
C ASN A 117 -12.45 2.69 0.42
N TYR A 118 -12.38 1.64 -0.41
CA TYR A 118 -11.13 0.97 -0.76
C TYR A 118 -10.60 1.42 -2.13
N LYS A 119 -9.49 2.16 -2.14
CA LYS A 119 -8.81 2.61 -3.37
C LYS A 119 -8.53 1.49 -4.38
N ARG A 120 -8.23 0.27 -3.89
CA ARG A 120 -7.97 -0.89 -4.76
C ARG A 120 -9.19 -1.30 -5.60
N SER A 121 -10.41 -1.00 -5.13
CA SER A 121 -11.65 -1.41 -5.78
C SER A 121 -12.03 -0.50 -6.95
N LEU A 122 -11.31 0.60 -7.19
CA LEU A 122 -11.49 1.49 -8.34
C LEU A 122 -10.41 1.32 -9.43
N LYS A 123 -9.45 0.41 -9.25
CA LYS A 123 -8.44 0.11 -10.27
C LYS A 123 -8.94 -1.07 -11.11
N ARG A 124 -9.32 -0.82 -12.35
CA ARG A 124 -9.49 -1.83 -13.39
C ARG A 124 -8.75 -1.37 -14.64
#